data_AF-A0A8X6VEG2-F1
#
_entry.id   AF-A0A8X6VEG2-F1
#
_cell.length_a   1.000
_cell.length_b   1.000
_cell.length_c   1.000
_cell.angle_alpha   90.00
_cell.angle_beta   90.00
_cell.angle_gamma   90.00
#
_symmetry.space_group_name_H-M   'P 1'
#
loop_
_entity.id
_entity.type
_entity.pdbx_description
1 polymer ?
#
loop_
_entity_poly.entity_id
_entity_poly.type
_entity_poly.pdbx_seq_one_letter_code
_entity_poly.pdbx_strand_id
1 'polypeptide(L)'
;MGAAIPNVLQPVEQFHSDASLEAVDQQAPNNLKNWQWTTVTSACNDQHLLHMAVNDHTASSRQLAAHWSTATGVLMSALSIHRHLLHRGLHARVSLYRIPLTANHQWLCLQWAHEQRAWQADWYQVVFSEESCFNLWDHYSCIHVRCYAGEPCLPESVIK
;
A
#
# COMPACT_ATOMS: atom_id res chain seq x y z
N MET A 1 69.21 -4.24 -39.25
CA MET A 1 70.42 -3.98 -38.44
C MET A 1 70.04 -2.85 -37.48
N GLY A 2 69.51 -3.14 -36.30
CA GLY A 2 70.21 -3.42 -35.03
C GLY A 2 69.77 -2.31 -34.04
N ALA A 3 68.73 -2.53 -33.23
CA ALA A 3 68.76 -3.04 -31.86
C ALA A 3 69.46 -2.12 -30.83
N ALA A 4 68.70 -1.59 -29.85
CA ALA A 4 68.94 -1.71 -28.40
C ALA A 4 68.27 -0.58 -27.58
N ILE A 5 67.39 -0.99 -26.66
CA ILE A 5 66.82 -0.28 -25.50
C ILE A 5 67.76 -0.56 -24.28
N PRO A 6 67.42 -0.27 -23.00
CA PRO A 6 67.12 0.97 -22.22
C PRO A 6 68.19 1.27 -21.13
N ASN A 7 68.02 2.36 -20.38
CA ASN A 7 68.60 2.55 -19.03
C ASN A 7 67.75 3.59 -18.28
N VAL A 8 67.52 3.61 -16.96
CA VAL A 8 67.51 2.62 -15.87
C VAL A 8 66.73 3.27 -14.71
N LEU A 9 66.05 2.43 -13.94
CA LEU A 9 65.41 2.60 -12.62
C LEU A 9 65.95 3.70 -11.65
N GLN A 10 65.02 4.53 -11.11
CA GLN A 10 64.66 4.89 -9.70
C GLN A 10 65.75 5.10 -8.60
N PRO A 11 65.44 5.47 -7.31
CA PRO A 11 64.38 6.30 -6.65
C PRO A 11 64.98 7.31 -5.60
N VAL A 12 64.19 8.21 -4.99
CA VAL A 12 64.53 8.76 -3.63
C VAL A 12 63.25 9.03 -2.82
N GLU A 13 63.23 8.45 -1.61
CA GLU A 13 62.25 8.59 -0.54
C GLU A 13 62.21 10.00 0.08
N GLN A 14 61.09 10.33 0.76
CA GLN A 14 61.15 10.92 2.10
C GLN A 14 59.81 10.79 2.82
N PHE A 15 59.72 9.80 3.70
CA PHE A 15 58.88 9.83 4.91
C PHE A 15 59.56 10.75 5.93
N HIS A 16 58.80 11.54 6.70
CA HIS A 16 58.95 11.64 8.16
C HIS A 16 57.61 12.01 8.80
N SER A 17 57.26 11.14 9.75
CA SER A 17 56.17 11.19 10.71
C SER A 17 56.41 12.24 11.78
N ASP A 18 55.34 12.82 12.31
CA ASP A 18 55.27 13.07 13.75
C ASP A 18 53.88 12.76 14.30
N ALA A 19 53.92 12.08 15.44
CA ALA A 19 52.83 11.41 16.09
C ALA A 19 52.25 12.24 17.25
N SER A 20 51.07 11.81 17.69
CA SER A 20 50.50 11.98 19.03
C SER A 20 49.80 13.30 19.34
N LEU A 21 48.47 13.27 19.21
CA LEU A 21 47.59 13.31 20.38
C LEU A 21 46.40 12.37 20.13
N GLU A 22 46.52 11.15 20.64
CA GLU A 22 45.37 10.28 20.91
C GLU A 22 44.54 10.89 22.06
N ALA A 23 43.22 10.96 21.86
CA ALA A 23 42.24 10.76 22.91
C ALA A 23 40.88 10.42 22.27
N VAL A 24 40.66 9.12 22.07
CA VAL A 24 39.45 8.36 22.40
C VAL A 24 38.12 9.15 22.40
N ASP A 25 37.30 8.92 21.38
CA ASP A 25 35.97 8.37 21.65
C ASP A 25 35.57 7.40 20.52
N GLN A 26 35.70 6.12 20.85
CA GLN A 26 35.20 5.03 20.03
C GLN A 26 33.71 4.89 20.33
N GLN A 27 32.86 5.40 19.45
CA GLN A 27 31.54 4.80 19.28
C GLN A 27 31.04 5.02 17.85
N ALA A 28 31.43 4.12 16.95
CA ALA A 28 30.64 3.87 15.75
C ALA A 28 29.31 3.26 16.20
N PRO A 29 28.12 3.80 15.85
CA PRO A 29 26.87 3.13 16.17
C PRO A 29 26.67 1.96 15.20
N ASN A 30 27.24 0.83 15.60
CA ASN A 30 26.84 -0.53 15.27
C ASN A 30 25.43 -0.80 15.81
N ASN A 31 24.41 -0.32 15.11
CA ASN A 31 23.02 -0.77 15.29
C ASN A 31 22.39 -1.08 13.92
N LEU A 32 22.68 -2.28 13.40
CA LEU A 32 21.79 -2.95 12.46
C LEU A 32 20.64 -3.60 13.24
N LYS A 33 19.63 -2.81 13.66
CA LYS A 33 18.30 -3.25 14.13
C LYS A 33 17.46 -2.04 14.60
N ASN A 34 17.16 -1.13 13.69
CA ASN A 34 15.82 -0.54 13.58
C ASN A 34 15.76 0.32 12.33
N TRP A 35 14.89 -0.02 11.39
CA TRP A 35 14.43 0.97 10.40
C TRP A 35 13.45 1.93 11.10
N GLN A 36 13.90 2.60 12.17
CA GLN A 36 13.16 3.66 12.82
C GLN A 36 13.19 4.85 11.86
N TRP A 37 12.18 4.93 11.00
CA TRP A 37 11.89 6.15 10.25
C TRP A 37 11.72 7.25 11.29
N THR A 38 12.66 8.19 11.35
CA THR A 38 12.57 9.38 12.20
C THR A 38 11.24 10.08 11.92
N THR A 39 10.34 10.03 12.89
CA THR A 39 8.94 10.48 12.75
C THR A 39 8.92 11.99 12.55
N VAL A 40 8.69 12.43 11.31
CA VAL A 40 8.37 13.84 10.99
C VAL A 40 6.99 14.23 11.56
N THR A 41 6.19 13.24 11.94
CA THR A 41 4.79 13.37 12.34
C THR A 41 4.63 13.13 13.84
N SER A 42 3.92 14.04 14.52
CA SER A 42 3.51 13.88 15.93
C SER A 42 2.42 12.80 16.08
N ALA A 43 2.27 12.19 17.26
CA ALA A 43 1.24 11.18 17.52
C ALA A 43 -0.20 11.70 17.27
N CYS A 44 -0.47 12.98 17.59
CA CYS A 44 -1.76 13.64 17.30
C CYS A 44 -2.00 13.75 15.79
N ASN A 45 -0.93 14.07 15.07
CA ASN A 45 -0.95 14.16 13.62
C ASN A 45 -1.25 12.79 12.99
N ASP A 46 -0.62 11.72 13.46
CA ASP A 46 -0.92 10.35 13.00
C ASP A 46 -2.39 9.98 13.20
N GLN A 47 -2.99 10.31 14.34
CA GLN A 47 -4.41 10.05 14.59
C GLN A 47 -5.32 10.80 13.63
N HIS A 48 -4.98 12.06 13.31
CA HIS A 48 -5.71 12.84 12.33
C HIS A 48 -5.65 12.20 10.93
N LEU A 49 -4.48 11.70 10.52
CA LEU A 49 -4.31 11.02 9.23
C LEU A 49 -5.18 9.76 9.14
N LEU A 50 -5.20 8.96 10.21
CA LEU A 50 -6.02 7.76 10.27
C LEU A 50 -7.50 8.08 10.21
N HIS A 51 -7.95 9.10 10.95
CA HIS A 51 -9.34 9.54 10.91
C HIS A 51 -9.76 9.99 9.50
N MET A 52 -8.91 10.75 8.80
CA MET A 52 -9.16 11.12 7.40
C MET A 52 -9.28 9.90 6.49
N ALA A 53 -8.38 8.92 6.63
CA ALA A 53 -8.37 7.72 5.80
C ALA A 53 -9.56 6.79 6.06
N VAL A 54 -10.08 6.73 7.29
CA VAL A 54 -11.26 5.91 7.64
C VAL A 54 -12.55 6.57 7.17
N ASN A 55 -12.66 7.90 7.30
CA ASN A 55 -13.86 8.62 6.86
C ASN A 55 -13.99 8.65 5.34
N ASP A 56 -12.89 8.87 4.62
CA ASP A 56 -12.84 8.78 3.17
C ASP A 56 -12.03 7.55 2.74
N HIS A 57 -12.66 6.38 2.89
CA HIS A 57 -12.09 5.08 2.51
C HIS A 57 -11.76 4.96 1.02
N THR A 58 -12.16 5.92 0.18
CA THR A 58 -11.87 5.95 -1.26
C THR A 58 -10.70 6.86 -1.62
N ALA A 59 -10.24 7.71 -0.70
CA ALA A 59 -9.15 8.63 -0.95
C ALA A 59 -7.82 7.90 -1.21
N SER A 60 -7.18 8.24 -2.32
CA SER A 60 -5.81 7.81 -2.62
C SER A 60 -4.81 8.45 -1.65
N SER A 61 -3.64 7.83 -1.49
CA SER A 61 -2.56 8.39 -0.67
C SER A 61 -2.11 9.78 -1.12
N ARG A 62 -2.30 10.14 -2.39
CA ARG A 62 -2.02 11.48 -2.92
C ARG A 62 -3.08 12.51 -2.51
N GLN A 63 -4.36 12.13 -2.53
CA GLN A 63 -5.43 12.99 -2.01
C GLN A 63 -5.28 13.21 -0.50
N LEU A 64 -4.99 12.14 0.24
CA LEU A 64 -4.67 12.24 1.67
C LEU A 64 -3.45 13.12 1.92
N ALA A 65 -2.43 13.10 1.06
CA ALA A 65 -1.28 14.01 1.15
C ALA A 65 -1.64 15.47 0.97
N ALA A 66 -2.52 15.78 0.03
CA ALA A 66 -3.02 17.13 -0.17
C ALA A 66 -3.82 17.59 1.06
N HIS A 67 -4.79 16.78 1.53
CA HIS A 67 -5.61 17.09 2.70
C HIS A 67 -4.75 17.29 3.96
N TRP A 68 -3.78 16.39 4.15
CA TRP A 68 -2.79 16.46 5.21
C TRP A 68 -2.02 17.78 5.19
N SER A 69 -1.45 18.12 4.04
CA SER A 69 -0.67 19.34 3.88
C SER A 69 -1.51 20.59 4.13
N THR A 70 -2.78 20.60 3.72
CA THR A 70 -3.67 21.73 3.97
C THR A 70 -4.04 21.87 5.45
N ALA A 71 -4.18 20.75 6.18
CA ALA A 71 -4.58 20.77 7.58
C ALA A 71 -3.41 21.09 8.54
N THR A 72 -2.23 20.54 8.26
CA THR A 72 -1.08 20.62 9.17
C THR A 72 -0.03 21.64 8.72
N GLY A 73 -0.08 22.11 7.47
CA GLY A 73 0.95 22.98 6.88
C GLY A 73 2.28 22.28 6.59
N VAL A 74 2.35 20.96 6.81
CA VAL A 74 3.55 20.13 6.59
C VAL A 74 3.36 19.28 5.35
N LEU A 75 4.32 19.38 4.43
CA LEU A 75 4.33 18.57 3.22
C LEU A 75 4.74 17.14 3.55
N MET A 76 3.87 16.18 3.22
CA MET A 76 4.19 14.75 3.26
C MET A 76 4.00 14.14 1.88
N SER A 77 4.93 13.26 1.49
CA SER A 77 4.79 12.53 0.23
C SER A 77 3.67 11.48 0.33
N ALA A 78 3.04 11.18 -0.81
CA ALA A 78 2.02 10.11 -0.89
C ALA A 78 2.59 8.74 -0.46
N LEU A 79 3.88 8.47 -0.74
CA LEU A 79 4.55 7.24 -0.32
C LEU A 79 4.74 7.19 1.20
N SER A 80 5.05 8.32 1.82
CA SER A 80 5.14 8.43 3.29
C SER A 80 3.79 8.16 3.92
N ILE A 81 2.70 8.73 3.38
CA ILE A 81 1.35 8.44 3.86
C ILE A 81 1.00 6.97 3.69
N HIS A 82 1.25 6.39 2.52
CA HIS A 82 1.01 4.98 2.27
C HIS A 82 1.71 4.07 3.30
N ARG A 83 2.99 4.33 3.57
CA ARG A 83 3.76 3.60 4.59
C ARG A 83 3.18 3.78 6.00
N HIS A 84 2.77 4.99 6.38
CA HIS A 84 2.14 5.23 7.68
C HIS A 84 0.81 4.48 7.82
N LEU A 85 -0.03 4.48 6.79
CA LEU A 85 -1.29 3.74 6.79
C LEU A 85 -1.04 2.24 6.94
N LEU A 86 -0.11 1.67 6.17
CA LEU A 86 0.26 0.26 6.27
C LEU A 86 0.85 -0.09 7.65
N HIS A 87 1.71 0.77 8.20
CA HIS A 87 2.28 0.57 9.53
C HIS A 87 1.20 0.52 10.62
N ARG A 88 0.12 1.27 10.43
CA ARG A 88 -1.05 1.29 11.33
C ARG A 88 -2.11 0.22 10.98
N GLY A 89 -1.86 -0.63 9.97
CA GLY A 89 -2.73 -1.74 9.59
C GLY A 89 -3.88 -1.35 8.64
N LEU A 90 -3.88 -0.16 8.06
CA LEU A 90 -4.85 0.25 7.05
C LEU A 90 -4.37 -0.19 5.66
N HIS A 91 -5.13 -1.10 5.06
CA HIS A 91 -4.89 -1.61 3.71
C HIS A 91 -5.99 -1.17 2.76
N ALA A 92 -5.61 -0.87 1.52
CA ALA A 92 -6.57 -0.69 0.45
C ALA A 92 -7.31 -2.01 0.21
N ARG A 93 -8.64 -1.96 0.19
CA ARG A 93 -9.51 -3.08 -0.19
C ARG A 93 -10.47 -2.61 -1.27
N VAL A 94 -10.80 -3.50 -2.18
CA VAL A 94 -11.90 -3.26 -3.13
C VAL A 94 -13.19 -3.34 -2.34
N SER A 95 -13.96 -2.25 -2.33
CA SER A 95 -15.31 -2.28 -1.76
C SER A 95 -16.13 -3.33 -2.50
N LEU A 96 -16.84 -4.18 -1.76
CA LEU A 96 -17.81 -5.08 -2.39
C LEU A 96 -18.86 -4.25 -3.11
N TYR A 97 -19.27 -4.68 -4.30
CA TYR A 97 -20.38 -4.06 -4.99
C TYR A 97 -21.62 -4.11 -4.08
N ARG A 98 -22.13 -2.95 -3.70
CA ARG A 98 -23.37 -2.82 -2.92
C ARG A 98 -24.45 -2.32 -3.86
N ILE A 99 -25.54 -3.08 -3.96
CA ILE A 99 -26.74 -2.62 -4.67
C ILE A 99 -27.24 -1.37 -3.93
N PRO A 100 -27.35 -0.21 -4.59
CA PRO A 100 -27.83 1.01 -3.95
C PRO A 100 -29.31 0.83 -3.61
N LEU A 101 -29.60 0.65 -2.32
CA LEU A 101 -30.98 0.62 -1.81
C LEU A 101 -31.46 2.03 -1.51
N THR A 102 -32.66 2.37 -1.98
CA THR A 102 -33.35 3.59 -1.55
C THR A 102 -33.65 3.54 -0.05
N ALA A 103 -33.80 4.70 0.59
CA ALA A 103 -34.09 4.78 2.03
C ALA A 103 -35.34 3.96 2.42
N ASN A 104 -36.38 3.98 1.58
CA ASN A 104 -37.59 3.20 1.79
C ASN A 104 -37.34 1.70 1.77
N HIS A 105 -36.56 1.20 0.81
CA HIS A 105 -36.21 -0.22 0.75
C HIS A 105 -35.39 -0.65 1.98
N GLN A 106 -34.44 0.18 2.42
CA GLN A 106 -33.66 -0.10 3.64
C GLN A 106 -34.57 -0.21 4.86
N TRP A 107 -35.50 0.73 5.03
CA TRP A 107 -36.44 0.72 6.15
C TRP A 107 -37.35 -0.51 6.12
N LEU A 108 -37.93 -0.86 4.97
CA LEU A 108 -38.76 -2.06 4.81
C LEU A 108 -37.99 -3.35 5.12
N CYS A 109 -36.78 -3.50 4.59
CA CYS A 109 -35.94 -4.66 4.86
C CYS A 109 -35.62 -4.80 6.35
N LEU A 110 -35.30 -3.68 7.02
CA LEU A 110 -35.03 -3.67 8.46
C LEU A 110 -36.28 -4.00 9.27
N GLN A 111 -37.42 -3.38 8.96
CA GLN A 111 -38.68 -3.66 9.64
C GLN A 111 -39.04 -5.14 9.52
N TRP A 112 -39.00 -5.69 8.30
CA TRP A 112 -39.28 -7.10 8.07
C TRP A 112 -38.32 -7.99 8.86
N ALA A 113 -37.01 -7.71 8.84
CA ALA A 113 -36.03 -8.49 9.60
C ALA A 113 -36.26 -8.42 11.12
N HIS A 114 -36.73 -7.28 11.63
CA HIS A 114 -37.11 -7.14 13.04
C HIS A 114 -38.35 -7.96 13.39
N GLU A 115 -39.38 -7.93 12.55
CA GLU A 115 -40.61 -8.71 12.72
C GLU A 115 -40.34 -10.21 12.65
N GLN A 116 -39.50 -10.64 11.71
CA GLN A 116 -39.11 -12.04 11.54
C GLN A 116 -38.01 -12.52 12.49
N ARG A 117 -37.52 -11.68 13.40
CA ARG A 117 -36.47 -12.07 14.36
C ARG A 117 -36.91 -13.22 15.28
N ALA A 118 -38.20 -13.29 15.59
CA ALA A 118 -38.79 -14.33 16.42
C ALA A 118 -39.47 -15.45 15.60
N TRP A 119 -39.21 -15.51 14.29
CA TRP A 119 -39.82 -16.49 13.40
C TRP A 119 -39.50 -17.92 13.85
N GLN A 120 -40.56 -18.68 14.17
CA GLN A 120 -40.47 -20.07 14.65
C GLN A 120 -40.86 -21.09 13.57
N ALA A 121 -41.14 -20.67 12.34
CA ALA A 121 -41.50 -21.63 11.31
C ALA A 121 -40.26 -22.42 10.87
N ASP A 122 -40.45 -23.72 10.67
CA ASP A 122 -39.38 -24.56 10.17
C ASP A 122 -39.06 -24.20 8.72
N TRP A 123 -37.79 -23.91 8.44
CA TRP A 123 -37.31 -23.52 7.10
C TRP A 123 -37.66 -24.53 6.00
N TYR A 124 -37.90 -25.80 6.33
CA TYR A 124 -38.30 -26.83 5.36
C TYR A 124 -39.73 -26.65 4.81
N GLN A 125 -40.54 -25.81 5.45
CA GLN A 125 -41.92 -25.52 5.01
C GLN A 125 -41.99 -24.31 4.07
N VAL A 126 -40.89 -23.55 3.94
CA VAL A 126 -40.85 -22.34 3.11
C VAL A 126 -40.31 -22.68 1.74
N VAL A 127 -41.10 -22.42 0.70
CA VAL A 127 -40.68 -22.54 -0.70
C VAL A 127 -40.36 -21.15 -1.24
N PHE A 128 -39.08 -20.92 -1.53
CA PHE A 128 -38.63 -19.69 -2.19
C PHE A 128 -38.74 -19.83 -3.72
N SER A 129 -39.07 -18.73 -4.38
CA SER A 129 -39.08 -18.63 -5.85
C SER A 129 -38.36 -17.37 -6.26
N GLU A 130 -37.40 -17.51 -7.18
CA GLU A 130 -36.69 -16.40 -7.81
C GLU A 130 -36.40 -16.79 -9.26
N GLU A 131 -36.35 -15.80 -10.14
CA GLU A 131 -35.92 -15.98 -11.53
C GLU A 131 -34.45 -15.57 -11.65
N SER A 132 -33.62 -16.46 -12.17
CA SER A 132 -32.22 -16.16 -12.46
C SER A 132 -31.95 -16.30 -13.96
N CYS A 133 -31.31 -15.29 -14.54
CA CYS A 133 -30.85 -15.35 -15.92
C CYS A 133 -29.53 -16.13 -15.99
N PHE A 134 -29.48 -17.23 -16.75
CA PHE A 134 -28.23 -17.91 -17.07
C PHE A 134 -27.69 -17.41 -18.42
N ASN A 135 -26.46 -16.91 -18.43
CA ASN A 135 -25.79 -16.46 -19.64
C ASN A 135 -24.92 -17.59 -20.19
N LEU A 136 -25.10 -17.95 -21.46
CA LEU A 136 -24.29 -18.99 -22.12
C LEU A 136 -22.86 -18.51 -22.41
N TRP A 137 -22.70 -17.21 -22.67
CA TRP A 137 -21.41 -16.54 -22.85
C TRP A 137 -21.39 -15.28 -22.00
N ASP A 138 -20.49 -15.21 -21.02
CA ASP A 138 -20.41 -14.07 -20.11
C ASP A 138 -19.43 -13.03 -20.67
N HIS A 139 -19.95 -12.07 -21.43
CA HIS A 139 -19.18 -10.94 -21.96
C HIS A 139 -18.67 -9.97 -20.89
N TYR A 140 -19.08 -10.14 -19.62
CA TYR A 140 -18.76 -9.23 -18.53
C TYR A 140 -17.79 -9.84 -17.50
N SER A 141 -17.44 -11.11 -17.65
CA SER A 141 -16.44 -11.75 -16.80
C SER A 141 -15.02 -11.51 -17.35
N CYS A 142 -14.21 -10.76 -16.60
CA CYS A 142 -12.78 -10.70 -16.87
C CYS A 142 -12.14 -12.01 -16.37
N ILE A 143 -11.79 -12.91 -17.30
CA ILE A 143 -10.98 -14.08 -16.98
C ILE A 143 -9.56 -13.60 -16.66
N HIS A 144 -9.09 -13.92 -15.45
CA HIS A 144 -7.73 -13.59 -15.04
C HIS A 144 -6.74 -14.54 -15.74
N VAL A 145 -6.03 -14.02 -16.74
CA VAL A 145 -4.96 -14.75 -17.43
C VAL A 145 -3.60 -14.30 -16.91
N ARG A 146 -2.73 -15.26 -16.60
CA ARG A 146 -1.36 -14.96 -16.15
C ARG A 146 -0.49 -14.65 -17.37
N CYS A 147 0.06 -13.45 -17.43
CA CYS A 147 1.04 -13.03 -18.45
C CYS A 147 2.36 -12.63 -17.78
N TYR A 148 3.47 -12.65 -18.53
CA TYR A 148 4.75 -12.17 -18.02
C TYR A 148 4.78 -10.65 -17.93
N ALA A 149 5.61 -10.11 -17.03
CA ALA A 149 5.76 -8.67 -16.86
C ALA A 149 6.25 -8.01 -18.16
N GLY A 150 5.45 -7.07 -18.70
CA GLY A 150 5.74 -6.37 -19.96
C GLY A 150 5.04 -6.95 -21.20
N GLU A 151 4.37 -8.09 -21.09
CA GLU A 151 3.54 -8.61 -22.16
C GLU A 151 2.22 -7.83 -22.25
N PRO A 152 1.79 -7.39 -23.46
CA PRO A 152 0.50 -6.77 -23.63
C PRO A 152 -0.63 -7.79 -23.40
N CYS A 153 -1.66 -7.41 -22.62
CA CYS A 153 -2.90 -8.18 -22.53
C CYS A 153 -3.66 -8.07 -23.86
N LEU A 154 -3.37 -8.98 -24.79
CA LEU A 154 -4.04 -9.01 -26.08
C LEU A 154 -5.48 -9.53 -25.93
N PRO A 155 -6.45 -9.03 -26.70
CA PRO A 155 -7.83 -9.51 -26.64
C PRO A 155 -7.96 -10.99 -27.03
N GLU A 156 -6.95 -11.57 -27.69
CA GLU A 156 -6.85 -13.00 -28.02
C GLU A 156 -6.40 -13.88 -26.84
N SER A 157 -5.71 -13.31 -25.85
CA SER A 157 -5.33 -14.04 -24.63
C SER A 157 -6.44 -14.06 -23.59
N VAL A 158 -7.56 -13.35 -23.82
CA VAL A 158 -8.79 -13.43 -23.04
C VAL A 158 -9.71 -14.45 -23.70
N ILE A 159 -9.90 -15.60 -23.05
CA ILE A 159 -10.90 -16.58 -23.50
C ILE A 159 -12.29 -15.90 -23.37
N LYS A 160 -13.05 -15.85 -24.47
CA LYS A 160 -14.45 -15.40 -24.49
C LYS A 160 -15.39 -16.56 -24.29
#